data_AF-B2VID0-F1
#
_entry.id   AF-B2VID0-F1
#
_cell.length_a   1.000
_cell.length_b   1.000
_cell.length_c   1.000
_cell.angle_alpha   90.00
_cell.angle_beta   90.00
_cell.angle_gamma   90.00
#
_symmetry.space_group_name_H-M   'P 1'
#
loop_
_entity.id
_entity.type
_entity.pdbx_description
1 polymer ?
#
loop_
_entity_poly.entity_id
_entity_poly.type
_entity_poly.pdbx_seq_one_letter_code
_entity_poly.pdbx_strand_id
1 'polypeptide(L)'
;MAANAAKNSQLPTGTVFDSIKGTQPVYSGSVIPKSFEMTLPNGQKVWVHGNATEHMVEYVASKAVTHTPEAVRLASQEELRSFQSAVNTATKNNIPYGQRITVDGW
;
A
#
# COMPACT_ATOMS: atom_id res chain seq x y z
N MET A 1 -18.41 -29.22 -25.47
CA MET A 1 -17.09 -29.31 -24.81
C MET A 1 -16.72 -27.92 -24.28
N ALA A 2 -16.02 -27.91 -23.16
CA ALA A 2 -15.91 -26.81 -22.22
C ALA A 2 -15.02 -25.64 -22.67
N ALA A 3 -15.29 -24.46 -22.09
CA ALA A 3 -14.24 -23.56 -21.61
C ALA A 3 -14.81 -22.78 -20.41
N ASN A 4 -14.77 -23.40 -19.23
CA ASN A 4 -14.88 -22.67 -17.97
C ASN A 4 -13.66 -21.74 -17.90
N ALA A 5 -13.90 -20.44 -17.98
CA ALA A 5 -12.91 -19.43 -17.65
C ALA A 5 -12.54 -19.60 -16.18
N ALA A 6 -11.40 -20.23 -15.92
CA ALA A 6 -10.82 -20.27 -14.59
C ALA A 6 -10.52 -18.82 -14.17
N LYS A 7 -11.35 -18.27 -13.27
CA LYS A 7 -10.93 -17.13 -12.47
C LYS A 7 -9.67 -17.59 -11.74
N ASN A 8 -8.51 -17.05 -12.10
CA ASN A 8 -7.32 -17.12 -11.29
C ASN A 8 -7.58 -16.32 -10.00
N SER A 9 -8.34 -16.90 -9.07
CA SER A 9 -8.39 -16.44 -7.70
C SER A 9 -7.08 -16.88 -7.05
N GLN A 10 -6.02 -16.11 -7.28
CA GLN A 10 -4.80 -16.19 -6.48
C GLN A 10 -5.23 -16.12 -5.02
N LEU A 11 -4.82 -17.12 -4.24
CA LEU A 11 -5.06 -17.14 -2.81
C LEU A 11 -4.39 -15.91 -2.17
N PRO A 12 -5.01 -15.31 -1.13
CA PRO A 12 -4.40 -14.20 -0.41
C PRO A 12 -3.00 -14.58 0.06
N THR A 13 -2.07 -13.65 -0.08
CA THR A 13 -0.66 -13.84 0.31
C THR A 13 -0.43 -13.67 1.82
N GLY A 14 -1.41 -13.16 2.56
CA GLY A 14 -1.27 -12.74 3.96
C GLY A 14 -0.51 -11.42 4.12
N THR A 15 -0.28 -10.70 3.01
CA THR A 15 0.53 -9.47 3.00
C THR A 15 -0.33 -8.23 2.87
N VAL A 16 0.23 -7.05 3.18
CA VAL A 16 -0.49 -5.77 2.99
C VAL A 16 -0.92 -5.54 1.55
N PHE A 17 -0.22 -6.16 0.59
CA PHE A 17 -0.57 -6.08 -0.83
C PHE A 17 -1.96 -6.67 -1.12
N ASP A 18 -2.44 -7.62 -0.31
CA ASP A 18 -3.81 -8.15 -0.45
C ASP A 18 -4.88 -7.09 -0.14
N SER A 19 -4.52 -6.05 0.62
CA SER A 19 -5.40 -4.92 0.96
C SER A 19 -5.35 -3.80 -0.08
N ILE A 20 -4.47 -3.89 -1.08
CA ILE A 20 -4.17 -2.82 -2.03
C ILE A 20 -4.70 -3.18 -3.41
N LYS A 21 -5.49 -2.27 -3.98
CA LYS A 21 -5.90 -2.31 -5.38
C LYS A 21 -5.28 -1.13 -6.11
N GLY A 22 -4.26 -1.40 -6.91
CA GLY A 22 -3.64 -0.41 -7.79
C GLY A 22 -4.66 0.28 -8.69
N THR A 23 -4.63 1.60 -8.71
CA THR A 23 -5.44 2.45 -9.62
C THR A 23 -4.58 3.10 -10.70
N GLN A 24 -3.26 3.09 -10.54
CA GLN A 24 -2.26 3.45 -11.53
C GLN A 24 -1.09 2.44 -11.52
N PRO A 25 -0.23 2.41 -12.56
CA PRO A 25 0.92 1.51 -12.64
C PRO A 25 1.92 1.69 -11.48
N VAL A 26 2.77 0.70 -11.25
CA VAL A 26 3.89 0.81 -10.29
C VAL A 26 4.99 1.76 -10.80
N TYR A 27 5.79 2.29 -9.87
CA TYR A 27 7.03 2.98 -10.23
C TYR A 27 8.07 1.98 -10.77
N SER A 28 8.97 2.44 -11.64
CA SER A 28 10.06 1.61 -12.15
C SER A 28 10.92 1.10 -11.00
N GLY A 29 11.13 -0.22 -10.92
CA GLY A 29 11.90 -0.84 -9.84
C GLY A 29 11.17 -0.96 -8.50
N SER A 30 9.88 -0.61 -8.43
CA SER A 30 9.07 -0.71 -7.21
C SER A 30 7.91 -1.70 -7.38
N VAL A 31 7.39 -2.17 -6.25
CA VAL A 31 6.14 -2.93 -6.17
C VAL A 31 4.95 -2.07 -5.72
N ILE A 32 5.18 -0.79 -5.41
CA ILE A 32 4.16 0.15 -4.95
C ILE A 32 3.49 0.83 -6.17
N PRO A 33 2.16 0.74 -6.33
CA PRO A 33 1.41 1.48 -7.35
C PRO A 33 1.51 2.99 -7.12
N LYS A 34 1.54 3.78 -8.20
CA LYS A 34 1.49 5.26 -8.13
C LYS A 34 0.27 5.75 -7.34
N SER A 35 -0.88 5.14 -7.53
CA SER A 35 -2.04 5.39 -6.68
C SER A 35 -2.79 4.08 -6.47
N PHE A 36 -3.48 3.96 -5.33
CA PHE A 36 -4.24 2.75 -5.02
C PHE A 36 -5.39 3.01 -4.05
N GLU A 37 -6.39 2.14 -4.09
CA GLU A 37 -7.34 1.97 -2.99
C GLU A 37 -6.74 0.98 -1.98
N MET A 38 -6.78 1.32 -0.69
CA MET A 38 -6.38 0.45 0.41
C MET A 38 -7.57 0.18 1.32
N THR A 39 -7.83 -1.10 1.55
CA THR A 39 -8.78 -1.55 2.57
C THR A 39 -8.07 -1.54 3.93
N LEU A 40 -8.68 -0.94 4.93
CA LEU A 40 -8.16 -0.87 6.29
C LEU A 40 -8.69 -2.04 7.14
N PRO A 41 -8.01 -2.41 8.23
CA PRO A 41 -8.49 -3.43 9.18
C PRO A 41 -9.90 -3.17 9.72
N ASN A 42 -10.32 -1.91 9.86
CA ASN A 42 -11.67 -1.52 10.27
C ASN A 42 -12.74 -1.64 9.15
N GLY A 43 -12.37 -2.14 7.97
CA GLY A 43 -13.25 -2.31 6.81
C GLY A 43 -13.44 -1.07 5.95
N GLN A 44 -12.96 0.10 6.39
CA GLN A 44 -13.01 1.32 5.58
C GLN A 44 -12.02 1.23 4.41
N LYS A 45 -12.28 2.05 3.39
CA LYS A 45 -11.42 2.17 2.21
C LYS A 45 -10.93 3.59 2.08
N VAL A 46 -9.64 3.71 1.79
CA VAL A 46 -9.00 4.99 1.50
C VAL A 46 -8.37 4.94 0.12
N TRP A 47 -8.33 6.06 -0.57
CA TRP A 47 -7.58 6.21 -1.80
C TRP A 47 -6.30 7.00 -1.53
N VAL A 48 -5.17 6.46 -1.97
CA VAL A 48 -3.84 7.03 -1.75
C VAL A 48 -3.34 7.64 -3.05
N HIS A 49 -3.01 8.94 -2.99
CA HIS A 49 -2.59 9.74 -4.12
C HIS A 49 -1.10 9.53 -4.46
N GLY A 50 -0.73 9.76 -5.74
CA GLY A 50 0.64 9.76 -6.28
C GLY A 50 1.70 10.39 -5.39
N ASN A 51 1.47 11.63 -4.98
CA ASN A 51 2.42 12.37 -4.14
C ASN A 51 2.77 11.65 -2.81
N ALA A 52 1.85 10.89 -2.22
CA ALA A 52 2.15 10.14 -1.00
C ALA A 52 3.02 8.91 -1.30
N THR A 53 2.69 8.17 -2.37
CA THR A 53 3.41 6.94 -2.74
C THR A 53 4.78 7.23 -3.34
N GLU A 54 4.99 8.40 -3.96
CA GLU A 54 6.29 8.85 -4.46
C GLU A 54 7.31 8.89 -3.32
N HIS A 55 6.99 9.60 -2.22
CA HIS A 55 7.84 9.67 -1.04
C HIS A 55 8.05 8.30 -0.36
N MET A 56 7.03 7.43 -0.33
CA MET A 56 7.19 6.06 0.17
C MET A 56 8.22 5.28 -0.66
N VAL A 57 8.18 5.39 -1.99
CA VAL A 57 9.12 4.69 -2.87
C VAL A 57 10.54 5.21 -2.71
N GLU A 58 10.72 6.53 -2.59
CA GLU A 58 12.02 7.14 -2.30
C GLU A 58 12.58 6.64 -0.96
N TYR A 59 11.74 6.60 0.08
CA TYR A 59 12.13 6.10 1.39
C TYR A 59 12.53 4.61 1.32
N VAL A 60 11.70 3.77 0.72
CA VAL A 60 11.98 2.33 0.53
C VAL A 60 13.29 2.12 -0.22
N ALA A 61 13.53 2.84 -1.31
CA ALA A 61 14.77 2.75 -2.07
C ALA A 61 15.98 3.13 -1.21
N SER A 62 15.86 4.20 -0.40
CA SER A 62 16.94 4.63 0.50
C SER A 62 17.28 3.61 1.60
N LYS A 63 16.33 2.74 1.98
CA LYS A 63 16.49 1.74 3.04
C LYS A 63 16.88 0.35 2.54
N ALA A 64 16.72 0.07 1.25
CA ALA A 64 17.08 -1.20 0.65
C ALA A 64 18.62 -1.32 0.54
N VAL A 65 19.27 -1.84 1.60
CA VAL A 65 20.74 -1.95 1.76
C VAL A 65 21.47 -2.48 0.51
N THR A 66 20.86 -3.43 -0.20
CA THR A 66 21.45 -4.07 -1.38
C THR A 66 20.72 -3.74 -2.69
N HIS A 67 19.64 -2.96 -2.63
CA HIS A 67 18.73 -2.68 -3.76
C HIS A 67 18.26 -3.93 -4.54
N THR A 68 18.32 -5.12 -3.94
CA THR A 68 17.80 -6.32 -4.60
C THR A 68 16.27 -6.24 -4.67
N PRO A 69 15.64 -6.84 -5.69
CA PRO A 69 14.19 -6.86 -5.81
C PRO A 69 13.48 -7.37 -4.54
N GLU A 70 14.06 -8.36 -3.87
CA GLU A 70 13.52 -8.94 -2.64
C GLU A 70 13.63 -7.97 -1.45
N ALA A 71 14.75 -7.27 -1.32
CA ALA A 71 14.94 -6.26 -0.27
C ALA A 71 13.99 -5.08 -0.47
N VAL A 72 13.84 -4.59 -1.71
CA VAL A 72 12.88 -3.54 -2.06
C VAL A 72 11.45 -3.98 -1.76
N ARG A 73 11.10 -5.22 -2.11
CA ARG A 73 9.76 -5.78 -1.83
C ARG A 73 9.47 -5.88 -0.34
N LEU A 74 10.43 -6.36 0.46
CA LEU A 74 10.29 -6.46 1.92
C LEU A 74 10.15 -5.06 2.55
N ALA A 75 11.03 -4.12 2.19
CA ALA A 75 10.95 -2.75 2.68
C ALA A 75 9.63 -2.07 2.27
N SER A 76 9.16 -2.29 1.04
CA SER A 76 7.84 -1.82 0.58
C SER A 76 6.70 -2.39 1.42
N GLN A 77 6.77 -3.68 1.76
CA GLN A 77 5.75 -4.33 2.59
C GLN A 77 5.69 -3.70 3.99
N GLU A 78 6.83 -3.50 4.64
CA GLU A 78 6.88 -2.93 5.98
C GLU A 78 6.41 -1.47 6.00
N GLU A 79 6.83 -0.68 5.01
CA GLU A 79 6.38 0.71 4.84
C GLU A 79 4.85 0.80 4.67
N LEU A 80 4.29 -0.02 3.77
CA LEU A 80 2.85 -0.05 3.52
C LEU A 80 2.06 -0.59 4.71
N ARG A 81 2.59 -1.56 5.47
CA ARG A 81 1.97 -2.05 6.71
C ARG A 81 1.95 -0.96 7.78
N SER A 82 3.07 -0.25 7.95
CA SER A 82 3.17 0.89 8.86
C SER A 82 2.14 1.97 8.51
N PHE A 83 2.09 2.35 7.23
CA PHE A 83 1.11 3.31 6.72
C PHE A 83 -0.34 2.86 6.94
N GLN A 84 -0.67 1.60 6.62
CA GLN A 84 -2.02 1.05 6.82
C GLN A 84 -2.43 1.11 8.30
N SER A 85 -1.51 0.83 9.23
CA SER A 85 -1.76 0.94 10.66
C SER A 85 -2.04 2.38 11.08
N ALA A 86 -1.22 3.33 10.63
CA ALA A 86 -1.38 4.75 10.94
C ALA A 86 -2.71 5.30 10.41
N VAL A 87 -3.06 4.99 9.16
CA VAL A 87 -4.34 5.41 8.56
C VAL A 87 -5.52 4.73 9.24
N ASN A 88 -5.41 3.44 9.59
CA ASN A 88 -6.45 2.75 10.34
C ASN A 88 -6.69 3.41 11.71
N THR A 89 -5.64 3.88 12.39
CA THR A 89 -5.77 4.63 13.63
C THR A 89 -6.36 6.02 13.41
N ALA A 90 -5.90 6.75 12.38
CA ALA A 90 -6.42 8.08 12.04
C ALA A 90 -7.92 8.07 11.68
N THR A 91 -8.41 6.97 11.12
CA THR A 91 -9.79 6.79 10.65
C THR A 91 -10.74 6.17 11.70
N LYS A 92 -10.27 5.91 12.93
CA LYS A 92 -11.13 5.41 14.03
C LYS A 92 -12.18 6.41 14.48
N ASN A 93 -11.87 7.71 14.37
CA ASN A 93 -12.74 8.81 14.77
C ASN A 93 -13.12 9.66 13.54
N ASN A 94 -13.89 10.72 13.75
CA ASN A 94 -14.16 11.69 12.70
C ASN A 94 -12.86 12.31 12.17
N ILE A 95 -12.70 12.32 10.85
CA ILE A 95 -11.55 12.92 10.15
C ILE A 95 -11.82 14.42 9.98
N PRO A 96 -11.08 15.31 10.67
CA PRO A 96 -11.22 16.75 10.46
C PRO A 96 -10.74 17.16 9.07
N TYR A 97 -11.60 17.82 8.30
CA TYR A 97 -11.23 18.35 6.99
C TYR A 97 -10.34 19.59 7.13
N GLY A 98 -9.41 19.76 6.19
CA GLY A 98 -8.51 20.91 6.14
C GLY A 98 -7.42 20.94 7.21
N GLN A 99 -7.27 19.85 7.99
CA GLN A 99 -6.26 19.73 9.02
C GLN A 99 -5.31 18.58 8.70
N ARG A 100 -4.03 18.78 9.01
CA ARG A 100 -3.04 17.70 8.99
C ARG A 100 -3.30 16.79 10.19
N ILE A 101 -3.32 15.49 9.93
CA ILE A 101 -3.37 14.45 10.97
C ILE A 101 -2.00 13.79 10.98
N THR A 102 -1.43 13.60 12.17
CA THR A 102 -0.15 12.91 12.35
C THR A 102 -0.31 11.74 13.29
N VAL A 103 0.08 10.54 12.85
CA VAL A 103 -0.06 9.28 13.60
C VAL A 103 1.13 8.39 13.31
N ASP A 104 1.78 7.88 14.36
CA ASP A 104 2.89 6.90 14.27
C ASP A 104 4.03 7.32 13.32
N GLY A 105 4.27 8.62 13.19
CA GLY A 105 5.33 9.18 12.33
C GLY A 105 4.90 9.52 10.90
N TRP A 106 3.63 9.30 10.55
CA TRP A 106 2.99 9.71 9.29
C TRP A 106 2.26 11.04 9.43
#